data_AF-A0A7C5VYM5-F1
#
_entry.id   AF-A0A7C5VYM5-F1
#
_cell.length_a   1.000
_cell.length_b   1.000
_cell.length_c   1.000
_cell.angle_alpha   90.00
_cell.angle_beta   90.00
_cell.angle_gamma   90.00
#
_symmetry.space_group_name_H-M   'P 1'
#
loop_
_entity.id
_entity.type
_entity.pdbx_description
1 polymer ?
#
loop_
_entity_poly.entity_id
_entity_poly.type
_entity_poly.pdbx_seq_one_letter_code
_entity_poly.pdbx_strand_id
1 'polypeptide(L)'
;MNKEKQKEIKGFLGWLESQLKIIPDVKGDKGIEVLTGKSQIKNYLGDYQKGEEYIPFEDFWKILEKNKTKIQANINSREFYENIKSEYEKSLSKLLPLMKEKLRKTDWLIDQIVYKLYGLTEEEIKIVEGKTDRCL
;
A
#
# COMPACT_ATOMS: atom_id res chain seq x y z
N MET A 1 14.07 -12.39 6.72
CA MET A 1 12.58 -12.34 6.76
C MET A 1 12.00 -11.29 7.70
N ASN A 2 12.09 -11.37 9.05
CA ASN A 2 11.43 -10.35 9.90
C ASN A 2 12.10 -8.96 9.91
N LYS A 3 13.42 -8.84 9.75
CA LYS A 3 14.11 -7.54 9.84
C LYS A 3 13.85 -6.62 8.64
N GLU A 4 13.80 -7.16 7.43
CA GLU A 4 13.56 -6.37 6.21
C GLU A 4 12.10 -5.92 6.11
N LYS A 5 11.14 -6.81 6.42
CA LYS A 5 9.72 -6.45 6.57
C LYS A 5 9.54 -5.30 7.56
N GLN A 6 10.16 -5.40 8.74
CA GLN A 6 10.08 -4.35 9.76
C GLN A 6 10.75 -3.05 9.33
N LYS A 7 11.85 -3.12 8.57
CA LYS A 7 12.53 -1.93 8.04
C LYS A 7 11.66 -1.19 7.02
N GLU A 8 11.04 -1.92 6.08
CA GLU A 8 10.17 -1.31 5.08
C GLU A 8 8.90 -0.73 5.72
N ILE A 9 8.27 -1.45 6.66
CA ILE A 9 7.11 -0.93 7.42
C ILE A 9 7.49 0.37 8.13
N LYS A 10 8.60 0.38 8.88
CA LYS A 10 9.04 1.60 9.58
C LYS A 10 9.33 2.75 8.62
N GLY A 11 9.92 2.46 7.46
CA GLY A 11 10.18 3.44 6.41
C GLY A 11 8.89 4.04 5.87
N PHE A 12 7.93 3.20 5.49
CA PHE A 12 6.63 3.63 4.98
C PHE A 12 5.86 4.44 6.04
N LEU A 13 5.77 3.95 7.28
CA LEU A 13 5.05 4.65 8.35
C LEU A 13 5.69 6.00 8.68
N GLY A 14 7.03 6.09 8.74
CA GLY A 14 7.72 7.36 8.97
C GLY A 14 7.54 8.34 7.82
N TRP A 15 7.58 7.86 6.57
CA TRP A 15 7.26 8.68 5.41
C TRP A 15 5.80 9.16 5.45
N LEU A 16 4.85 8.28 5.77
CA LEU A 16 3.44 8.59 5.88
C LEU A 16 3.17 9.66 6.95
N GLU A 17 3.80 9.55 8.12
CA GLU A 17 3.71 10.57 9.18
C GLU A 17 4.19 11.95 8.70
N SER A 18 5.28 11.97 7.93
CA SER A 18 5.83 13.19 7.33
C SER A 18 4.86 13.81 6.30
N GLN A 19 4.20 12.98 5.48
CA GLN A 19 3.22 13.43 4.51
C GLN A 19 1.94 13.96 5.18
N LEU A 20 1.44 13.26 6.19
CA LEU A 20 0.16 13.58 6.85
C LEU A 20 0.25 14.83 7.74
N LYS A 21 1.44 15.21 8.23
CA LYS A 21 1.62 16.36 9.14
C LYS A 21 0.60 16.32 10.29
N ILE A 22 0.60 15.22 11.03
CA ILE A 22 -0.39 14.93 12.06
C ILE A 22 -0.24 15.90 13.23
N ILE A 23 -1.36 16.45 13.69
CA ILE A 23 -1.40 17.36 14.84
C ILE A 23 -1.18 16.54 16.11
N PRO A 24 -0.20 16.88 16.97
CA PRO A 24 -0.02 16.23 18.27
C PRO A 24 -1.27 16.35 19.14
N ASP A 25 -1.58 15.30 19.91
CA ASP A 25 -2.70 15.35 20.85
C ASP A 25 -2.31 16.06 22.16
N VAL A 26 -3.31 16.56 22.90
CA VAL A 26 -3.13 17.19 24.23
C VAL A 26 -2.49 16.25 25.24
N LYS A 27 -2.54 14.92 25.00
CA LYS A 27 -1.89 13.88 25.82
C LYS A 27 -0.40 13.70 25.53
N GLY A 28 0.14 14.40 24.53
CA GLY A 28 1.54 14.28 24.12
C GLY A 28 1.81 13.20 23.07
N ASP A 29 0.78 12.46 22.63
CA ASP A 29 0.87 11.50 21.54
C ASP A 29 1.18 12.23 20.21
N LYS A 30 2.00 11.62 19.35
CA LYS A 30 2.46 12.18 18.08
C LYS A 30 2.35 11.16 16.95
N GLY A 31 2.26 11.65 15.71
CA GLY A 31 2.24 10.79 14.53
C GLY A 31 1.03 9.87 14.48
N ILE A 32 1.22 8.63 14.03
CA ILE A 32 0.16 7.63 13.86
C ILE A 32 -0.52 7.28 15.21
N GLU A 33 0.15 7.48 16.35
CA GLU A 33 -0.43 7.20 17.67
C GLU A 33 -1.69 8.02 17.97
N VAL A 34 -1.81 9.19 17.35
CA VAL A 34 -2.94 10.12 17.49
C VAL A 34 -4.14 9.69 16.65
N LEU A 35 -3.92 8.85 15.63
CA LEU A 35 -4.95 8.42 14.69
C LEU A 35 -5.81 7.30 15.29
N THR A 36 -7.12 7.42 15.11
CA THR A 36 -8.06 6.33 15.36
C THR A 36 -7.84 5.24 14.32
N GLY A 37 -7.76 3.96 14.73
CA GLY A 37 -7.42 2.86 13.83
C GLY A 37 -5.92 2.66 13.62
N LYS A 38 -5.06 3.26 14.47
CA LYS A 38 -3.60 3.09 14.43
C LYS A 38 -3.11 1.65 14.33
N SER A 39 -3.78 0.69 14.97
CA SER A 39 -3.43 -0.73 14.88
C SER A 39 -3.61 -1.26 13.44
N GLN A 40 -4.65 -0.84 12.74
CA GLN A 40 -4.90 -1.19 11.34
C GLN A 40 -3.89 -0.51 10.42
N ILE A 41 -3.57 0.77 10.65
CA ILE A 41 -2.55 1.50 9.89
C ILE A 41 -1.19 0.81 10.04
N LYS A 42 -0.82 0.41 11.26
CA LYS A 42 0.44 -0.30 11.52
C LYS A 42 0.46 -1.72 10.98
N ASN A 43 -0.67 -2.39 10.96
CA ASN A 43 -0.84 -3.74 10.43
C ASN A 43 -1.43 -3.73 9.01
N TYR A 44 -1.17 -2.67 8.22
CA TYR A 44 -1.76 -2.53 6.87
C TYR A 44 -1.36 -3.67 5.93
N LEU A 45 -0.20 -4.28 6.16
CA LEU A 45 0.30 -5.43 5.42
C LEU A 45 -0.28 -6.76 5.89
N GLY A 46 -0.96 -6.78 7.03
CA GLY A 46 -1.36 -8.01 7.69
C GLY A 46 -0.20 -8.83 8.26
N ASP A 47 -0.59 -9.81 9.06
CA ASP A 47 0.26 -10.87 9.57
C ASP A 47 0.05 -12.17 8.78
N TYR A 48 0.77 -12.29 7.65
CA TYR A 48 0.79 -13.52 6.85
C TYR A 48 1.20 -14.77 7.64
N GLN A 49 1.94 -14.64 8.75
CA GLN A 49 2.28 -15.81 9.58
C GLN A 49 1.03 -16.36 10.29
N LYS A 50 0.00 -15.53 10.43
CA LYS A 50 -1.30 -15.85 11.02
C LYS A 50 -2.42 -15.98 9.99
N GLY A 51 -2.11 -15.87 8.69
CA GLY A 51 -3.10 -15.87 7.63
C GLY A 51 -3.94 -14.58 7.55
N GLU A 52 -3.47 -13.49 8.16
CA GLU A 52 -4.09 -12.18 7.99
C GLU A 52 -3.61 -11.54 6.67
N GLU A 53 -4.57 -11.19 5.81
CA GLU A 53 -4.31 -10.49 4.56
C GLU A 53 -4.02 -8.99 4.78
N TYR A 54 -3.40 -8.37 3.79
CA TYR A 54 -3.20 -6.92 3.77
C TYR A 54 -4.54 -6.20 3.62
N ILE A 55 -4.62 -4.99 4.17
CA ILE A 55 -5.82 -4.15 4.09
C ILE A 55 -5.82 -3.48 2.71
N PRO A 56 -6.88 -3.61 1.88
CA PRO A 56 -6.96 -2.90 0.61
C PRO A 56 -6.75 -1.40 0.76
N PHE A 57 -6.13 -0.77 -0.23
CA PHE A 57 -5.82 0.67 -0.17
C PHE A 57 -7.05 1.54 0.13
N GLU A 58 -8.22 1.18 -0.41
CA GLU A 58 -9.47 1.91 -0.16
C GLU A 58 -9.87 1.88 1.32
N ASP A 59 -9.71 0.74 1.99
CA ASP A 59 -10.03 0.61 3.40
C ASP A 59 -8.97 1.29 4.28
N PHE A 60 -7.71 1.23 3.87
CA PHE A 60 -6.64 2.02 4.46
C PHE A 60 -6.93 3.52 4.34
N TRP A 61 -7.37 3.98 3.17
CA TRP A 61 -7.70 5.38 2.90
C TRP A 61 -8.90 5.85 3.73
N LYS A 62 -9.96 5.05 3.84
CA LYS A 62 -11.11 5.35 4.71
C LYS A 62 -10.69 5.59 6.17
N ILE A 63 -9.68 4.87 6.66
CA ILE A 63 -9.15 5.09 8.02
C ILE A 63 -8.46 6.47 8.09
N LEU A 64 -7.70 6.87 7.08
CA LEU A 64 -7.09 8.20 7.01
C LEU A 64 -8.17 9.30 6.91
N GLU A 65 -9.19 9.13 6.08
CA GLU A 65 -10.30 10.07 5.93
C GLU A 65 -11.07 10.29 7.24
N LYS A 66 -11.28 9.23 8.03
CA LYS A 66 -11.87 9.33 9.38
C LYS A 66 -11.05 10.21 10.31
N ASN A 67 -9.74 10.31 10.08
CA ASN A 67 -8.81 11.11 10.86
C ASN A 67 -8.46 12.46 10.21
N LYS A 68 -9.16 12.87 9.14
CA LYS A 68 -8.87 14.12 8.41
C LYS A 68 -8.81 15.36 9.28
N THR A 69 -9.56 15.40 10.37
CA THR A 69 -9.56 16.53 11.33
C THR A 69 -8.27 16.65 12.13
N LYS A 70 -7.48 15.57 12.21
CA LYS A 70 -6.19 15.51 12.91
C LYS A 70 -5.00 15.60 11.95
N ILE A 71 -5.25 15.65 10.66
CA ILE A 71 -4.27 15.64 9.57
C ILE A 71 -4.25 17.04 8.97
N GLN A 72 -3.10 17.72 8.96
CA GLN A 72 -3.00 19.05 8.34
C GLN A 72 -2.88 18.98 6.81
N ALA A 73 -2.43 17.84 6.28
CA ALA A 73 -2.32 17.63 4.85
C ALA A 73 -3.69 17.63 4.16
N ASN A 74 -3.73 18.08 2.91
CA ASN A 74 -4.97 18.13 2.13
C ASN A 74 -5.36 16.74 1.62
N ILE A 75 -6.10 15.99 2.43
CA ILE A 75 -6.61 14.64 2.07
C ILE A 75 -7.55 14.69 0.87
N ASN A 76 -8.26 15.79 0.65
CA ASN A 76 -9.19 15.91 -0.49
C ASN A 76 -8.46 16.18 -1.82
N SER A 77 -7.14 16.38 -1.81
CA SER A 77 -6.36 16.55 -3.03
C SER A 77 -6.16 15.22 -3.73
N ARG A 78 -6.51 15.17 -5.02
CA ARG A 78 -6.23 14.03 -5.89
C ARG A 78 -4.74 13.69 -5.95
N GLU A 79 -3.89 14.71 -6.01
CA GLU A 79 -2.43 14.53 -6.01
C GLU A 79 -1.96 13.84 -4.72
N PHE A 80 -2.55 14.22 -3.58
CA PHE A 80 -2.21 13.62 -2.30
C PHE A 80 -2.68 12.16 -2.23
N TYR A 81 -3.90 11.88 -2.69
CA TYR A 81 -4.41 10.51 -2.81
C TYR A 81 -3.49 9.64 -3.66
N GLU A 82 -3.12 10.11 -4.85
CA GLU A 82 -2.26 9.38 -5.79
C GLU A 82 -0.85 9.17 -5.23
N ASN A 83 -0.30 10.17 -4.52
CA ASN A 83 1.01 10.05 -3.87
C ASN A 83 1.02 8.98 -2.77
N ILE A 84 0.03 9.01 -1.86
CA ILE A 84 -0.09 8.00 -0.80
C ILE A 84 -0.36 6.62 -1.40
N LYS A 85 -1.21 6.53 -2.44
CA LYS A 85 -1.50 5.28 -3.14
C LYS A 85 -0.26 4.68 -3.79
N SER A 86 0.50 5.50 -4.53
CA SER A 86 1.72 5.06 -5.21
C SER A 86 2.76 4.54 -4.21
N GLU A 87 2.97 5.24 -3.10
CA GLU A 87 3.95 4.80 -2.10
C GLU A 87 3.49 3.54 -1.35
N TYR A 88 2.19 3.42 -1.09
CA TYR A 88 1.57 2.23 -0.53
C TYR A 88 1.78 1.01 -1.45
N GLU A 89 1.51 1.16 -2.75
CA GLU A 89 1.71 0.12 -3.76
C GLU A 89 3.19 -0.23 -3.96
N LYS A 90 4.11 0.74 -3.88
CA LYS A 90 5.56 0.49 -3.91
C LYS A 90 6.03 -0.29 -2.69
N SER A 91 5.53 0.07 -1.51
CA SER A 91 5.84 -0.65 -0.26
C SER A 91 5.37 -2.09 -0.35
N LEU A 92 4.15 -2.32 -0.87
CA LEU A 92 3.65 -3.65 -1.18
C LEU A 92 4.54 -4.37 -2.21
N SER A 93 4.88 -3.72 -3.32
CA SER A 93 5.67 -4.33 -4.41
C SER A 93 7.08 -4.74 -4.01
N LYS A 94 7.69 -4.10 -3.01
CA LYS A 94 8.98 -4.55 -2.45
C LYS A 94 8.83 -5.75 -1.53
N LEU A 95 7.68 -5.90 -0.88
CA LEU A 95 7.40 -6.96 0.09
C LEU A 95 6.70 -8.17 -0.55
N LEU A 96 6.01 -7.95 -1.68
CA LEU A 96 5.37 -8.96 -2.50
C LEU A 96 6.35 -10.05 -2.98
N PRO A 97 7.52 -9.77 -3.56
CA PRO A 97 8.48 -10.83 -3.94
C PRO A 97 9.00 -11.62 -2.73
N LEU A 98 9.02 -11.02 -1.52
CA LEU A 98 9.34 -11.72 -0.27
C LEU A 98 8.18 -12.59 0.25
N MET A 99 6.96 -12.37 -0.25
CA MET A 99 5.71 -13.05 0.12
C MET A 99 5.18 -13.98 -1.00
N LYS A 100 5.64 -13.81 -2.24
CA LYS A 100 5.22 -14.50 -3.48
C LYS A 100 5.48 -15.99 -3.47
N GLU A 101 6.36 -16.48 -2.60
CA GLU A 101 6.55 -17.93 -2.39
C GLU A 101 5.25 -18.63 -1.92
N LYS A 102 4.22 -17.90 -1.45
CA LYS A 102 2.94 -18.47 -0.97
C LYS A 102 1.66 -17.94 -1.63
N LEU A 103 1.70 -16.89 -2.46
CA LEU A 103 0.50 -16.20 -2.97
C LEU A 103 0.25 -16.42 -4.49
N ARG A 104 0.02 -17.67 -4.91
CA ARG A 104 -0.37 -18.03 -6.29
C ARG A 104 -1.80 -17.60 -6.72
N LYS A 105 -2.49 -16.73 -5.97
CA LYS A 105 -3.93 -16.45 -6.20
C LYS A 105 -4.33 -14.98 -6.37
N THR A 106 -3.41 -14.02 -6.28
CA THR A 106 -3.77 -12.60 -6.43
C THR A 106 -2.84 -11.87 -7.41
N ASP A 107 -2.43 -12.53 -8.50
CA ASP A 107 -1.53 -11.91 -9.50
C ASP A 107 -2.28 -11.23 -10.67
N TRP A 108 -3.61 -11.18 -10.70
CA TRP A 108 -4.34 -10.54 -11.83
C TRP A 108 -4.51 -9.02 -11.68
N LEU A 109 -4.78 -8.52 -10.47
CA LEU A 109 -5.09 -7.10 -10.24
C LEU A 109 -3.86 -6.19 -10.26
N ILE A 110 -2.68 -6.75 -9.97
CA ILE A 110 -1.42 -6.02 -9.93
C ILE A 110 -0.88 -5.82 -11.36
N ASP A 111 -0.95 -6.86 -12.19
CA ASP A 111 -0.47 -6.80 -13.58
C ASP A 111 -1.22 -5.73 -14.38
N GLN A 112 -2.54 -5.60 -14.21
CA GLN A 112 -3.33 -4.54 -14.88
C GLN A 112 -2.93 -3.11 -14.51
N ILE A 113 -2.42 -2.89 -13.29
CA ILE A 113 -1.97 -1.55 -12.86
C ILE A 113 -0.57 -1.27 -13.43
N VAL A 114 0.32 -2.27 -13.41
CA VAL A 114 1.67 -2.16 -14.00
C VAL A 114 1.58 -1.88 -15.51
N TYR A 115 0.71 -2.58 -16.23
CA TYR A 115 0.53 -2.36 -17.68
C TYR A 115 0.05 -0.95 -18.01
N LYS A 116 -0.88 -0.40 -17.22
CA LYS A 116 -1.36 0.97 -17.40
C LYS A 116 -0.29 2.02 -17.08
N LEU A 117 0.60 1.76 -16.12
CA LEU A 117 1.68 2.69 -15.75
C LEU A 117 2.81 2.74 -16.78
N TYR A 118 3.05 1.64 -17.51
CA TYR A 118 3.99 1.61 -18.64
C TYR A 118 3.34 1.99 -19.98
N GLY A 119 2.04 2.32 -19.99
CA GLY A 119 1.31 2.70 -21.20
C GLY A 119 1.16 1.55 -22.21
N LEU A 120 1.30 0.30 -21.74
CA LEU A 120 1.23 -0.88 -22.59
C LEU A 120 -0.21 -1.08 -23.09
N THR A 121 -0.39 -1.24 -24.40
CA THR A 121 -1.71 -1.53 -24.98
C THR A 121 -2.09 -2.99 -24.71
N GLU A 122 -3.38 -3.32 -24.86
CA GLU A 122 -3.87 -4.70 -24.64
C GLU A 122 -3.13 -5.75 -25.48
N GLU A 123 -2.56 -5.35 -26.63
CA GLU A 123 -1.71 -6.23 -27.45
C GLU A 123 -0.37 -6.56 -26.78
N GLU A 124 0.28 -5.58 -26.15
CA GLU A 124 1.58 -5.79 -25.49
C GLU A 124 1.43 -6.59 -24.18
N ILE A 125 0.31 -6.39 -23.49
CA ILE A 125 -0.09 -7.18 -22.32
C ILE A 125 -0.15 -8.68 -22.67
N LYS A 126 -0.80 -9.04 -23.78
CA LYS A 126 -0.91 -10.43 -24.23
C LYS A 126 0.44 -11.10 -24.50
N ILE A 127 1.40 -10.34 -25.02
CA ILE A 127 2.76 -10.82 -25.31
C ILE A 127 3.51 -11.12 -24.00
N VAL A 128 3.37 -10.26 -22.99
CA VAL A 128 4.01 -10.42 -21.66
C VAL A 128 3.34 -11.54 -20.84
N GLU A 129 2.01 -11.68 -20.93
CA GLU A 129 1.25 -12.76 -20.28
C GLU A 129 1.47 -14.14 -20.93
N GLY A 130 2.23 -14.23 -22.02
CA GLY A 130 2.58 -15.50 -22.66
C GLY A 130 1.39 -16.24 -23.28
N LYS A 131 0.26 -15.57 -23.54
CA LYS A 131 -0.86 -16.09 -24.34
C LYS A 131 -0.56 -16.01 -25.85
N THR A 132 0.68 -16.23 -26.22
CA THR A 132 1.00 -16.62 -27.60
C THR A 132 0.92 -18.13 -27.61
N ASP A 133 -0.16 -18.62 -28.19
CA ASP A 133 -0.35 -20.00 -28.60
C ASP A 133 0.96 -20.63 -29.07
N ARG A 134 1.58 -21.44 -28.22
CA ARG A 134 2.27 -22.62 -28.73
C ARG A 134 1.19 -23.58 -29.19
N CYS A 135 0.86 -23.51 -30.47
CA CYS A 135 0.55 -24.69 -31.26
C CYS A 135 0.63 -24.38 -32.75
N LEU A 136 1.77 -24.81 -33.31
CA LEU A 136 2.05 -25.25 -34.69
C LEU A 136 1.92 -24.24 -35.84
#